data_AF-A0A7D5UY66-F1
#
_entry.id   AF-A0A7D5UY66-F1
#
_cell.length_a   1.000
_cell.length_b   1.000
_cell.length_c   1.000
_cell.angle_alpha   90.00
_cell.angle_beta   90.00
_cell.angle_gamma   90.00
#
_symmetry.space_group_name_H-M   'P 1'
#
loop_
_entity.id
_entity.type
_entity.pdbx_description
1 polymer ?
#
loop_
_entity_poly.entity_id
_entity_poly.type
_entity_poly.pdbx_seq_one_letter_code
_entity_poly.pdbx_strand_id
1 'polypeptide(L)'
;MESQEADDVSSWPSPNETAHPNPAYCPPILLLLHQLTFVMETNTSNPESRAPDVGEAPTRILVQTKTHLVPGDGYHKRCLFMLDLICQRTWNRDFDPKQHRWNVRGALFGYDHHPCYFLVDHGQSSNDEDVTVLWYHWDGKSL
;
A
#
# COMPACT_ATOMS: atom_id res chain seq x y z
N MET A 1 30.83 -14.44 61.08
CA MET A 1 29.70 -13.63 61.58
C MET A 1 29.37 -12.62 60.50
N GLU A 2 28.29 -12.77 59.71
CA GLU A 2 27.36 -13.90 59.58
C GLU A 2 26.57 -13.77 58.24
N SER A 3 26.00 -14.88 57.76
CA SER A 3 24.69 -15.11 57.10
C SER A 3 24.02 -13.99 56.27
N GLN A 4 23.42 -14.22 55.07
CA GLN A 4 22.21 -15.04 54.78
C GLN A 4 20.99 -14.60 55.64
N GLU A 5 19.72 -14.49 55.19
CA GLU A 5 18.99 -14.77 53.93
C GLU A 5 17.56 -14.10 54.04
N ALA A 6 16.62 -14.02 53.07
CA ALA A 6 16.47 -14.53 51.69
C ALA A 6 15.61 -13.55 50.80
N ASP A 7 14.56 -14.05 50.12
CA ASP A 7 13.73 -13.46 49.04
C ASP A 7 12.46 -12.66 49.46
N ASP A 8 11.90 -11.89 48.50
CA ASP A 8 10.43 -11.80 48.26
C ASP A 8 10.16 -11.66 46.74
N VAL A 9 9.19 -12.44 46.23
CA VAL A 9 8.73 -12.44 44.83
C VAL A 9 7.20 -12.42 44.81
N SER A 10 6.58 -11.23 44.78
CA SER A 10 5.12 -11.11 44.82
C SER A 10 4.52 -9.85 44.17
N SER A 11 4.70 -9.67 42.84
CA SER A 11 3.84 -8.76 42.04
C SER A 11 3.75 -9.14 40.56
N TRP A 12 2.99 -10.20 40.27
CA TRP A 12 2.40 -10.43 38.94
C TRP A 12 0.96 -9.87 38.93
N PRO A 13 0.54 -9.07 37.93
CA PRO A 13 -0.86 -8.69 37.80
C PRO A 13 -1.70 -9.88 37.30
N SER A 14 -2.79 -10.19 38.00
CA SER A 14 -3.69 -11.30 37.67
C SER A 14 -4.55 -11.02 36.42
N PRO A 15 -4.88 -12.04 35.61
CA PRO A 15 -5.64 -11.87 34.37
C PRO A 15 -7.16 -11.92 34.59
N ASN A 16 -7.81 -10.76 34.76
CA ASN A 16 -9.16 -10.49 34.23
C ASN A 16 -9.60 -9.06 34.57
N GLU A 17 -9.74 -8.21 33.54
CA GLU A 17 -10.70 -7.10 33.58
C GLU A 17 -11.42 -7.02 32.22
N THR A 18 -12.74 -6.98 32.24
CA THR A 18 -13.58 -7.19 31.06
C THR A 18 -13.67 -5.94 30.20
N ALA A 19 -12.88 -5.89 29.13
CA ALA A 19 -12.95 -4.85 28.12
C ALA A 19 -14.27 -4.92 27.32
N HIS A 20 -15.26 -4.14 27.74
CA HIS A 20 -16.46 -3.87 26.92
C HIS A 20 -16.07 -3.08 25.65
N PRO A 21 -16.74 -3.32 24.50
CA PRO A 21 -16.37 -2.69 23.23
C PRO A 21 -16.66 -1.19 23.24
N ASN A 22 -15.65 -0.38 22.96
CA ASN A 22 -15.77 1.07 22.81
C ASN A 22 -16.23 1.41 21.36
N PRO A 23 -17.44 1.97 21.14
CA PRO A 23 -18.05 2.13 19.82
C PRO A 23 -17.51 3.32 19.01
N ALA A 24 -16.25 3.72 19.21
CA ALA A 24 -15.64 4.92 18.62
C ALA A 24 -14.54 4.63 17.57
N TYR A 25 -14.27 3.36 17.23
CA TYR A 25 -13.19 2.99 16.32
C TYR A 25 -13.58 3.12 14.83
N CYS A 26 -13.64 4.36 14.33
CA CYS A 26 -13.80 4.65 12.91
C CYS A 26 -12.45 4.45 12.17
N PRO A 27 -12.33 3.49 11.23
CA PRO A 27 -11.05 3.24 10.55
C PRO A 27 -10.67 4.38 9.60
N PRO A 28 -9.37 4.75 9.50
CA PRO A 28 -8.92 5.92 8.75
C PRO A 28 -8.83 5.67 7.24
N ILE A 29 -9.99 5.38 6.62
CA ILE A 29 -10.15 5.21 5.16
C ILE A 29 -10.83 6.45 4.55
N LEU A 30 -11.78 7.08 5.24
CA LEU A 30 -12.55 8.22 4.71
C LEU A 30 -11.78 9.55 4.57
N LEU A 31 -10.53 9.65 5.04
CA LEU A 31 -9.78 10.94 5.04
C LEU A 31 -8.90 11.19 3.79
N LEU A 32 -9.04 10.38 2.73
CA LEU A 32 -8.21 10.48 1.52
C LEU A 32 -8.91 11.19 0.33
N LEU A 33 -10.12 11.71 0.51
CA LEU A 33 -10.99 12.20 -0.57
C LEU A 33 -11.00 13.73 -0.80
N HIS A 34 -10.15 14.50 -0.12
CA HIS A 34 -10.21 15.98 -0.12
C HIS A 34 -8.89 16.71 -0.42
N GLN A 35 -7.90 16.05 -1.03
CA GLN A 35 -6.66 16.69 -1.50
C GLN A 35 -6.28 16.17 -2.89
N LEU A 36 -5.85 17.09 -3.77
CA LEU A 36 -5.47 16.92 -5.21
C LEU A 36 -6.52 17.31 -6.26
N THR A 37 -7.01 18.55 -6.19
CA THR A 37 -7.31 19.36 -7.38
C THR A 37 -6.15 20.34 -7.64
N PHE A 38 -6.02 20.83 -8.88
CA PHE A 38 -4.93 21.70 -9.41
C PHE A 38 -3.57 20.98 -9.56
N VAL A 39 -2.98 20.65 -10.72
CA VAL A 39 -2.88 21.22 -12.11
C VAL A 39 -1.66 22.14 -12.33
N MET A 40 -0.71 21.66 -13.15
CA MET A 40 -0.07 22.29 -14.34
C MET A 40 0.48 21.14 -15.22
N GLU A 41 0.38 21.07 -16.56
CA GLU A 41 0.71 22.02 -17.65
C GLU A 41 2.22 22.31 -17.80
N THR A 42 2.89 22.17 -18.95
CA THR A 42 2.56 21.55 -20.27
C THR A 42 3.84 20.97 -20.90
N ASN A 43 3.74 20.10 -21.93
CA ASN A 43 4.68 20.11 -23.07
C ASN A 43 4.16 19.30 -24.27
N THR A 44 4.58 19.67 -25.48
CA THR A 44 3.94 19.29 -26.76
C THR A 44 4.73 18.24 -27.56
N SER A 45 4.04 17.59 -28.51
CA SER A 45 4.53 16.74 -29.62
C SER A 45 5.25 15.42 -29.31
N ASN A 46 4.50 14.31 -29.36
CA ASN A 46 4.57 13.38 -30.49
C ASN A 46 3.29 12.51 -30.54
N PRO A 47 2.49 12.49 -31.64
CA PRO A 47 1.29 11.67 -31.73
C PRO A 47 1.57 10.24 -32.21
N GLU A 48 2.47 9.50 -31.53
CA GLU A 48 2.41 8.04 -31.57
C GLU A 48 1.22 7.58 -30.72
N SER A 49 0.05 7.55 -31.37
CA SER A 49 -1.23 7.32 -30.74
C SER A 49 -1.41 5.85 -30.35
N ARG A 50 -0.81 5.43 -29.23
CA ARG A 50 -1.42 4.37 -28.41
C ARG A 50 -2.80 4.89 -28.03
N ALA A 51 -3.85 4.18 -28.47
CA ALA A 51 -5.22 4.65 -28.35
C ALA A 51 -5.58 4.92 -26.87
N PRO A 52 -6.49 5.87 -26.57
CA PRO A 52 -7.11 5.93 -25.26
C PRO A 52 -7.76 4.58 -24.94
N ASP A 53 -7.71 4.17 -23.68
CA ASP A 53 -8.14 2.84 -23.23
C ASP A 53 -9.67 2.75 -23.11
N VAL A 54 -10.35 2.83 -24.25
CA VAL A 54 -11.81 2.83 -24.36
C VAL A 54 -12.33 1.40 -24.29
N GLY A 55 -12.27 0.81 -23.08
CA GLY A 55 -12.83 -0.52 -22.84
C GLY A 55 -12.62 -1.10 -21.43
N GLU A 56 -11.52 -0.78 -20.74
CA GLU A 56 -11.24 -1.37 -19.44
C GLU A 56 -12.06 -0.73 -18.29
N ALA A 57 -12.61 -1.59 -17.42
CA ALA A 57 -13.42 -1.16 -16.29
C ALA A 57 -12.54 -0.54 -15.18
N PRO A 58 -13.02 0.51 -14.46
CA PRO A 58 -12.29 1.11 -13.35
C PRO A 58 -11.86 0.07 -12.31
N THR A 59 -10.56 -0.04 -12.07
CA THR A 59 -9.96 -1.13 -11.30
C THR A 59 -8.88 -0.60 -10.37
N ARG A 60 -8.94 -0.99 -9.10
CA ARG A 60 -8.01 -0.63 -8.02
C ARG A 60 -7.28 -1.87 -7.53
N ILE A 61 -5.97 -1.90 -7.70
CA ILE A 61 -5.10 -2.98 -7.20
C ILE A 61 -4.43 -2.52 -5.92
N LEU A 62 -4.46 -3.35 -4.87
CA LEU A 62 -3.74 -3.12 -3.63
C LEU A 62 -2.87 -4.33 -3.26
N VAL A 63 -1.56 -4.14 -3.27
CA VAL A 63 -0.56 -5.15 -2.91
C VAL A 63 0.02 -4.85 -1.54
N GLN A 64 -0.04 -5.83 -0.64
CA GLN A 64 0.72 -5.81 0.62
C GLN A 64 2.03 -6.60 0.47
N THR A 65 3.12 -6.10 1.04
CA THR A 65 4.39 -6.84 1.15
C THR A 65 5.23 -6.35 2.34
N LYS A 66 6.52 -6.72 2.40
CA LYS A 66 7.50 -6.24 3.37
C LYS A 66 8.67 -5.59 2.64
N THR A 67 9.19 -4.50 3.18
CA THR A 67 10.28 -3.66 2.62
C THR A 67 11.48 -4.43 2.04
N HIS A 68 11.93 -5.48 2.73
CA HIS A 68 13.08 -6.31 2.37
C HIS A 68 12.80 -7.30 1.21
N LEU A 69 11.53 -7.58 0.89
CA LEU A 69 11.12 -8.47 -0.20
C LEU A 69 11.02 -7.74 -1.54
N VAL A 70 11.10 -6.41 -1.54
CA VAL A 70 11.02 -5.59 -2.77
C VAL A 70 12.43 -5.41 -3.34
N PRO A 71 12.76 -6.01 -4.50
CA PRO A 71 14.07 -5.88 -5.12
C PRO A 71 14.27 -4.47 -5.69
N GLY A 72 15.51 -4.01 -5.69
CA GLY A 72 15.90 -2.72 -6.21
C GLY A 72 16.81 -1.93 -5.27
N ASP A 73 17.60 -1.04 -5.87
CA ASP A 73 18.54 -0.16 -5.20
C ASP A 73 17.93 1.25 -5.04
N GLY A 74 17.69 1.65 -3.79
CA GLY A 74 16.99 2.89 -3.44
C GLY A 74 15.46 2.85 -3.63
N TYR A 75 14.79 3.83 -3.04
CA TYR A 75 13.32 3.92 -2.98
C TYR A 75 12.67 3.89 -4.38
N HIS A 76 13.17 4.69 -5.32
CA HIS A 76 12.54 4.86 -6.63
C HIS A 76 12.52 3.55 -7.44
N LYS A 77 13.64 2.81 -7.50
CA LYS A 77 13.73 1.53 -8.23
C LYS A 77 12.80 0.47 -7.62
N ARG A 78 12.74 0.40 -6.28
CA ARG A 78 11.85 -0.52 -5.56
C ARG A 78 10.37 -0.22 -5.79
N CYS A 79 9.99 1.06 -5.78
CA CYS A 79 8.62 1.46 -6.09
C CYS A 79 8.27 1.15 -7.56
N LEU A 80 9.13 1.52 -8.50
CA LEU A 80 8.88 1.26 -9.93
C LEU A 80 8.74 -0.25 -10.22
N PHE A 81 9.62 -1.09 -9.68
CA PHE A 81 9.51 -2.55 -9.79
C PHE A 81 8.12 -3.07 -9.35
N MET A 82 7.60 -2.61 -8.20
CA MET A 82 6.29 -3.05 -7.72
C MET A 82 5.15 -2.55 -8.61
N LEU A 83 5.24 -1.33 -9.14
CA LEU A 83 4.24 -0.75 -10.03
C LEU A 83 4.20 -1.50 -11.38
N ASP A 84 5.37 -1.73 -11.99
CA ASP A 84 5.50 -2.52 -13.22
C ASP A 84 4.98 -3.94 -13.03
N LEU A 85 5.38 -4.62 -11.96
CA LEU A 85 4.94 -5.97 -11.63
C LEU A 85 3.41 -6.05 -11.46
N ILE A 86 2.78 -5.07 -10.82
CA ILE A 86 1.32 -4.97 -10.69
C ILE A 86 0.66 -4.81 -12.07
N CYS A 87 1.16 -3.87 -12.88
CA CYS A 87 0.58 -3.58 -14.19
C CYS A 87 0.75 -4.76 -15.16
N GLN A 88 1.89 -5.46 -15.13
CA GLN A 88 2.15 -6.66 -15.91
C GLN A 88 1.25 -7.82 -15.45
N ARG A 89 1.09 -8.03 -14.14
CA ARG A 89 0.27 -9.10 -13.55
C ARG A 89 -1.22 -8.97 -13.86
N THR A 90 -1.72 -7.74 -14.01
CA THR A 90 -3.14 -7.40 -14.14
C THR A 90 -3.54 -7.13 -15.60
N TRP A 91 -2.76 -6.31 -16.31
CA TRP A 91 -3.09 -5.78 -17.64
C TRP A 91 -2.08 -6.14 -18.72
N ASN A 92 -1.04 -6.94 -18.40
CA ASN A 92 0.02 -7.33 -19.33
C ASN A 92 0.71 -6.12 -20.02
N ARG A 93 0.92 -5.04 -19.26
CA ARG A 93 1.62 -3.81 -19.67
C ARG A 93 2.50 -3.28 -18.53
N ASP A 94 3.56 -2.54 -18.87
CA ASP A 94 4.37 -1.82 -17.89
C ASP A 94 3.61 -0.62 -17.29
N PHE A 95 4.12 -0.06 -16.19
CA PHE A 95 3.50 1.07 -15.51
C PHE A 95 3.69 2.38 -16.30
N ASP A 96 2.60 2.92 -16.84
CA ASP A 96 2.55 4.29 -17.41
C ASP A 96 1.86 5.26 -16.42
N PRO A 97 2.57 6.26 -15.86
CA PRO A 97 2.00 7.25 -14.94
C PRO A 97 0.99 8.22 -15.61
N LYS A 98 0.82 8.17 -16.94
CA LYS A 98 -0.25 8.89 -17.65
C LYS A 98 -1.58 8.11 -17.66
N GLN A 99 -1.52 6.79 -17.50
CA GLN A 99 -2.68 5.89 -17.53
C GLN A 99 -3.08 5.40 -16.13
N HIS A 100 -2.12 5.31 -15.20
CA HIS A 100 -2.30 4.72 -13.89
C HIS A 100 -2.04 5.73 -12.77
N ARG A 101 -3.00 5.91 -11.86
CA ARG A 101 -2.77 6.63 -10.60
C ARG A 101 -2.15 5.65 -9.60
N TRP A 102 -1.29 6.13 -8.71
CA TRP A 102 -0.63 5.24 -7.74
C TRP A 102 -0.42 5.90 -6.39
N ASN A 103 -0.27 5.08 -5.35
CA ASN A 103 0.12 5.51 -4.01
C ASN A 103 0.95 4.42 -3.33
N VAL A 104 1.84 4.82 -2.40
CA VAL A 104 2.68 3.88 -1.64
C VAL A 104 2.70 4.27 -0.17
N ARG A 105 2.41 3.32 0.70
CA ARG A 105 2.36 3.51 2.16
C ARG A 105 3.32 2.55 2.87
N GLY A 106 4.09 3.05 3.83
CA GLY A 106 4.99 2.22 4.65
C GLY A 106 6.26 1.74 3.95
N ALA A 107 6.59 2.23 2.75
CA ALA A 107 7.81 1.87 2.01
C ALA A 107 9.10 2.49 2.59
N LEU A 108 9.30 2.28 3.90
CA LEU A 108 10.46 2.70 4.67
C LEU A 108 11.63 1.74 4.44
N PHE A 109 12.11 1.64 3.19
CA PHE A 109 13.04 0.59 2.73
C PHE A 109 14.40 0.50 3.45
N GLY A 110 14.74 1.47 4.31
CA GLY A 110 15.89 1.37 5.22
C GLY A 110 15.64 0.53 6.49
N TYR A 111 14.41 0.06 6.72
CA TYR A 111 14.03 -0.83 7.80
C TYR A 111 13.50 -2.13 7.22
N ASP A 112 14.17 -3.26 7.46
CA ASP A 112 13.71 -4.57 7.02
C ASP A 112 12.44 -5.03 7.75
N HIS A 113 11.78 -6.05 7.19
CA HIS A 113 10.56 -6.68 7.72
C HIS A 113 9.31 -5.77 7.88
N HIS A 114 9.44 -4.46 7.71
CA HIS A 114 8.34 -3.49 7.83
C HIS A 114 7.26 -3.70 6.74
N PRO A 115 5.96 -3.72 7.08
CA PRO A 115 4.89 -3.85 6.08
C PRO A 115 4.78 -2.61 5.19
N CYS A 116 4.77 -2.81 3.87
CA CYS A 116 4.51 -1.76 2.89
C CYS A 116 3.40 -2.15 1.92
N TYR A 117 2.75 -1.13 1.37
CA TYR A 117 1.55 -1.26 0.53
C TYR A 117 1.71 -0.43 -0.74
N PHE A 118 1.34 -1.02 -1.87
CA PHE A 118 1.35 -0.39 -3.19
C PHE A 118 -0.07 -0.40 -3.74
N LEU A 119 -0.58 0.77 -4.11
CA LEU A 119 -1.91 0.94 -4.68
C LEU A 119 -1.78 1.46 -6.12
N VAL A 120 -2.51 0.87 -7.06
CA VAL A 120 -2.57 1.28 -8.46
C VAL A 120 -4.02 1.32 -8.92
N ASP A 121 -4.50 2.48 -9.37
CA ASP A 121 -5.81 2.65 -10.00
C ASP A 121 -5.65 2.77 -11.53
N HIS A 122 -6.41 2.00 -12.28
CA HIS A 122 -6.67 2.20 -13.72
C HIS A 122 -8.11 2.66 -13.94
N GLY A 123 -8.33 3.48 -14.98
CA GLY A 123 -9.64 4.01 -15.34
C GLY A 123 -10.16 5.10 -14.40
N GLN A 124 -11.41 5.50 -14.60
CA GLN A 124 -12.10 6.51 -13.79
C GLN A 124 -13.57 6.14 -13.60
N SER A 125 -14.08 6.31 -12.38
CA SER A 125 -15.51 6.28 -12.07
C SER A 125 -15.89 7.56 -11.32
N SER A 126 -17.17 7.96 -11.43
CA SER A 126 -17.79 8.98 -10.58
C SER A 126 -18.31 8.43 -9.24
N ASN A 127 -18.24 7.11 -9.05
CA ASN A 127 -18.75 6.36 -7.90
C ASN A 127 -17.76 5.23 -7.55
N ASP A 128 -17.24 5.24 -6.32
CA ASP A 128 -16.20 4.28 -5.89
C ASP A 128 -16.73 2.83 -5.78
N GLU A 129 -18.05 2.62 -5.63
CA GLU A 129 -18.67 1.28 -5.63
C GLU A 129 -18.58 0.57 -6.99
N ASP A 130 -18.43 1.32 -8.09
CA ASP A 130 -18.23 0.75 -9.45
C ASP A 130 -16.76 0.39 -9.73
N VAL A 131 -15.84 0.65 -8.79
CA VAL A 131 -14.40 0.36 -8.95
C VAL A 131 -14.09 -1.05 -8.45
N THR A 132 -13.66 -1.94 -9.35
CA THR A 132 -13.28 -3.31 -8.98
C THR A 132 -12.00 -3.30 -8.14
N VAL A 133 -12.07 -3.73 -6.87
CA VAL A 133 -10.91 -3.75 -5.97
C VAL A 133 -10.30 -5.15 -5.89
N LEU A 134 -9.05 -5.31 -6.34
CA LEU A 134 -8.29 -6.56 -6.25
C LEU A 134 -7.16 -6.43 -5.22
N TRP A 135 -6.93 -7.48 -4.45
CA TRP A 135 -5.92 -7.54 -3.37
C TRP A 135 -4.93 -8.68 -3.61
N TYR A 136 -3.64 -8.40 -3.47
CA TYR A 136 -2.56 -9.39 -3.61
C TYR A 136 -1.50 -9.28 -2.50
N HIS A 137 -0.68 -10.32 -2.37
CA HIS A 137 0.47 -10.32 -1.46
C HIS A 137 1.74 -10.69 -2.21
N TRP A 138 2.74 -9.78 -2.25
CA TRP A 138 4.05 -10.10 -2.80
C TRP A 138 4.93 -10.76 -1.72
N ASP A 139 5.30 -12.02 -1.94
CA ASP A 139 6.14 -12.83 -1.04
C ASP A 139 7.64 -12.72 -1.31
N GLY A 140 8.05 -11.93 -2.31
CA GLY A 140 9.42 -11.90 -2.85
C GLY A 140 9.60 -12.73 -4.13
N LYS A 141 8.55 -13.42 -4.62
CA LYS A 141 8.60 -14.29 -5.81
C LYS A 141 7.36 -14.16 -6.71
N SER A 142 6.17 -13.95 -6.16
CA SER A 142 4.87 -13.99 -6.87
C SER A 142 3.81 -13.05 -6.28
N LEU A 143 2.80 -12.71 -7.11
CA LEU A 143 1.56 -11.98 -6.80
C LEU A 143 0.31 -12.85 -6.99
#